data_AF-A0ABD0MEJ1-F1
#
_entry.id   AF-A0ABD0MEJ1-F1
#
_cell.length_a   1.000
_cell.length_b   1.000
_cell.length_c   1.000
_cell.angle_alpha   90.00
_cell.angle_beta   90.00
_cell.angle_gamma   90.00
#
_symmetry.space_group_name_H-M   'P 1'
#
loop_
_entity.id
_entity.type
_entity.pdbx_description
1 polymer ?
#
loop_
_entity_poly.entity_id
_entity_poly.type
_entity_poly.pdbx_seq_one_letter_code
_entity_poly.pdbx_strand_id
1 'polypeptide(L)'
;SSNLKSSGLNIDPLLKCQSCVHIADPDQWVQIEPSACTDEGVSKFRVSTQPGCYECVRTRMRWVCDCSVTLQYRSVDGRFLNPELERLQCNRIAPVMDVTVISGKLEEVHLPHYICLGESEASLRDAVKVLTIKDEGSYVEPVQLTRFHAKLIQPSFSRKTLIINWKMRWDEHCDLLFYMRSRVPLILHVYLFPFDDCAKEKVEKIEKASYLILHPRPDRPFRMKTPHVLDVPGASVHPKEGITLRREMDPNFFKIKTRLEIDLQMSFIRGQGKEEVWTATIEKDELDLFYPQIDRSHLNSEADKARYFDDHWPDLIQKVTDFKIIADKLRQQQLIHEEIYSEIIQSSTRQEGMRKLCDLIRKRDDTMKAKIISILLEEKLYHF
;
A
#
# COMPACT_ATOMS: atom_id res chain seq x y z
N SER A 1 36.52 13.48 -0.48
CA SER A 1 36.04 12.33 -1.26
C SER A 1 34.65 11.95 -0.80
N SER A 2 33.70 12.36 -1.63
CA SER A 2 32.26 12.12 -1.56
C SER A 2 31.93 10.65 -1.79
N ASN A 3 31.19 10.04 -0.87
CA ASN A 3 30.44 8.82 -1.11
C ASN A 3 29.01 9.03 -0.62
N LEU A 4 28.25 9.84 -1.36
CA LEU A 4 26.78 9.71 -1.32
C LEU A 4 26.47 8.39 -2.01
N LYS A 5 26.09 7.38 -1.22
CA LYS A 5 25.41 6.20 -1.74
C LYS A 5 24.15 6.69 -2.44
N SER A 6 24.09 6.51 -3.75
CA SER A 6 22.87 6.58 -4.53
C SER A 6 21.91 5.52 -3.98
N SER A 7 20.99 5.92 -3.10
CA SER A 7 19.76 5.17 -2.91
C SER A 7 19.03 5.25 -4.25
N GLY A 8 19.03 4.14 -4.98
CA GLY A 8 18.31 4.03 -6.23
C GLY A 8 16.84 4.36 -5.98
N LEU A 9 16.43 5.57 -6.36
CA LEU A 9 15.04 5.97 -6.45
C LEU A 9 14.44 5.08 -7.55
N ASN A 10 13.83 3.97 -7.13
CA ASN A 10 13.06 3.13 -8.02
C ASN A 10 11.72 3.85 -8.24
N ILE A 11 11.74 4.84 -9.13
CA ILE A 11 10.58 5.67 -9.45
C ILE A 11 9.68 4.83 -10.35
N ASP A 12 8.67 4.23 -9.74
CA ASP A 12 7.59 3.57 -10.45
C ASP A 12 7.02 4.56 -11.49
N PRO A 13 6.83 4.17 -12.76
CA PRO A 13 6.67 5.10 -13.86
C PRO A 13 5.50 6.08 -13.66
N LEU A 14 5.60 7.24 -14.32
CA LEU A 14 4.45 8.12 -14.62
C LEU A 14 3.22 7.27 -14.93
N LEU A 15 2.03 7.68 -14.50
CA LEU A 15 0.77 7.05 -14.93
C LEU A 15 0.78 6.90 -16.47
N LYS A 16 1.01 5.69 -16.98
CA LYS A 16 1.07 5.44 -18.42
C LYS A 16 -0.30 5.02 -18.88
N CYS A 17 -1.21 5.98 -19.02
CA CYS A 17 -2.47 5.73 -19.69
C CYS A 17 -2.36 6.06 -21.18
N GLN A 18 -2.61 5.08 -22.04
CA GLN A 18 -2.64 5.26 -23.50
C GLN A 18 -3.72 6.26 -23.92
N SER A 19 -4.87 6.27 -23.25
CA SER A 19 -5.94 7.22 -23.53
C SER A 19 -5.53 8.68 -23.27
N CYS A 20 -4.59 8.93 -22.35
CA CYS A 20 -4.16 10.28 -21.99
C CYS A 20 -2.87 10.71 -22.70
N VAL A 21 -2.31 9.90 -23.61
CA VAL A 21 -0.99 10.14 -24.21
C VAL A 21 -0.93 11.40 -25.07
N HIS A 22 -2.05 11.81 -25.66
CA HIS A 22 -2.16 13.00 -26.51
C HIS A 22 -2.31 14.30 -25.73
N ILE A 23 -2.49 14.22 -24.41
CA ILE A 23 -2.68 15.38 -23.55
C ILE A 23 -1.32 15.91 -23.17
N ALA A 24 -1.07 17.18 -23.50
CA ALA A 24 0.19 17.84 -23.22
C ALA A 24 0.50 17.81 -21.72
N ASP A 25 1.70 17.33 -21.38
CA ASP A 25 2.32 17.49 -20.08
C ASP A 25 3.70 18.13 -20.31
N PRO A 26 4.03 19.29 -19.72
CA PRO A 26 5.37 19.84 -19.85
C PRO A 26 6.40 18.88 -19.25
N ASP A 27 7.37 18.44 -20.03
CA ASP A 27 8.38 17.45 -19.62
C ASP A 27 9.55 18.04 -18.77
N GLN A 28 9.39 19.24 -18.21
CA GLN A 28 10.47 19.96 -17.54
C GLN A 28 10.20 20.12 -16.04
N TRP A 29 10.32 19.02 -15.29
CA TRP A 29 10.19 19.04 -13.83
C TRP A 29 11.42 18.45 -13.16
N VAL A 30 12.07 19.24 -12.31
CA VAL A 30 13.12 18.75 -11.43
C VAL A 30 12.46 17.98 -10.28
N GLN A 31 12.70 16.68 -10.23
CA GLN A 31 12.19 15.85 -9.16
C GLN A 31 12.92 16.14 -7.85
N ILE A 32 12.15 16.33 -6.78
CA ILE A 32 12.68 16.61 -5.45
C ILE A 32 12.00 15.72 -4.43
N GLU A 33 12.80 15.20 -3.51
CA GLU A 33 12.33 14.52 -2.32
C GLU A 33 12.19 15.53 -1.17
N PRO A 34 10.98 15.72 -0.63
CA PRO A 34 10.80 16.65 0.48
C PRO A 34 11.33 16.06 1.79
N SER A 35 11.74 16.95 2.70
CA SER A 35 12.03 16.56 4.07
C SER A 35 10.72 16.31 4.84
N ALA A 36 10.65 15.22 5.61
CA ALA A 36 9.54 15.00 6.54
C ALA A 36 9.79 15.81 7.81
N CYS A 37 8.79 16.58 8.24
CA CYS A 37 8.78 17.27 9.53
C CYS A 37 7.55 16.85 10.34
N THR A 38 7.73 16.67 11.64
CA THR A 38 6.62 16.39 12.55
C THR A 38 6.38 17.63 13.39
N ASP A 39 5.19 18.21 13.25
CA ASP A 39 4.78 19.42 13.94
C ASP A 39 3.46 19.14 14.65
N GLU A 40 3.44 19.29 15.98
CA GLU A 40 2.29 18.96 16.85
C GLU A 40 1.74 17.53 16.64
N GLY A 41 2.61 16.57 16.32
CA GLY A 41 2.22 15.18 16.05
C GLY A 41 1.62 14.95 14.66
N VAL A 42 1.59 15.96 13.79
CA VAL A 42 1.17 15.80 12.39
C VAL A 42 2.38 15.83 11.45
N SER A 43 2.56 14.75 10.70
CA SER A 43 3.57 14.66 9.65
C SER A 43 3.24 15.62 8.50
N LYS A 44 4.19 16.47 8.15
CA LYS A 44 4.16 17.40 7.04
C LYS A 44 5.43 17.22 6.20
N PHE A 45 5.38 17.68 4.97
CA PHE A 45 6.53 17.78 4.08
C PHE A 45 7.02 19.22 4.05
N ARG A 46 8.33 19.40 4.05
CA ARG A 46 8.98 20.69 3.89
C ARG A 46 10.03 20.64 2.80
N VAL A 47 10.05 21.67 1.97
CA VAL A 47 11.02 21.81 0.87
C VAL A 47 11.43 23.27 0.73
N SER A 48 12.69 23.50 0.38
CA SER A 48 13.21 24.81 0.00
C SER A 48 13.83 24.69 -1.38
N THR A 49 13.38 25.51 -2.33
CA THR A 49 13.84 25.48 -3.72
C THR A 49 14.33 26.85 -4.18
N GLN A 50 15.28 26.86 -5.10
CA GLN A 50 15.67 28.04 -5.86
C GLN A 50 14.66 28.29 -6.99
N PRO A 51 14.79 29.37 -7.79
CA PRO A 51 13.94 29.56 -8.97
C PRO A 51 13.99 28.36 -9.90
N GLY A 52 12.83 27.90 -10.39
CA GLY A 52 12.72 26.74 -11.27
C GLY A 52 11.35 26.05 -11.23
N CYS A 53 11.30 24.88 -11.88
CA CYS A 53 10.12 24.02 -11.99
C CYS A 53 10.40 22.69 -11.29
N TYR A 54 9.59 22.32 -10.30
CA TYR A 54 9.84 21.16 -9.44
C TYR A 54 8.63 20.23 -9.32
N GLU A 55 8.87 18.94 -9.19
CA GLU A 55 7.86 17.92 -8.84
C GLU A 55 8.27 17.19 -7.56
N CYS A 56 7.38 17.14 -6.58
CA CYS A 56 7.56 16.31 -5.40
C CYS A 56 7.38 14.82 -5.73
N VAL A 57 8.39 13.98 -5.48
CA VAL A 57 8.31 12.54 -5.75
C VAL A 57 7.31 11.80 -4.85
N ARG A 58 7.01 12.37 -3.67
CA ARG A 58 6.06 11.81 -2.69
C ARG A 58 4.61 12.08 -3.08
N THR A 59 4.27 13.35 -3.22
CA THR A 59 2.87 13.80 -3.37
C THR A 59 2.50 14.11 -4.82
N ARG A 60 3.45 14.09 -5.77
CA ARG A 60 3.30 14.53 -7.16
C ARG A 60 2.89 15.99 -7.34
N MET A 61 2.80 16.78 -6.28
CA MET A 61 2.56 18.22 -6.38
C MET A 61 3.71 18.86 -7.13
N ARG A 62 3.41 19.75 -8.09
CA ARG A 62 4.42 20.51 -8.82
C ARG A 62 4.26 22.00 -8.56
N TRP A 63 5.36 22.74 -8.65
CA TRP A 63 5.35 24.18 -8.49
C TRP A 63 6.40 24.86 -9.37
N VAL A 64 6.13 26.11 -9.69
CA VAL A 64 7.02 27.01 -10.42
C VAL A 64 7.26 28.25 -9.58
N CYS A 65 8.52 28.65 -9.44
CA CYS A 65 8.91 29.87 -8.72
C CYS A 65 10.02 30.62 -9.43
N ASP A 66 9.98 31.95 -9.33
CA ASP A 66 10.98 32.89 -9.87
C ASP A 66 11.97 33.39 -8.80
N CYS A 67 11.71 33.05 -7.53
CA CYS A 67 12.53 33.38 -6.37
C CYS A 67 12.80 32.14 -5.51
N SER A 68 13.67 32.28 -4.50
CA SER A 68 13.81 31.25 -3.47
C SER A 68 12.50 31.09 -2.70
N VAL A 69 12.00 29.86 -2.59
CA VAL A 69 10.75 29.56 -1.90
C VAL A 69 10.96 28.47 -0.87
N THR A 70 10.30 28.59 0.27
CA THR A 70 10.15 27.50 1.23
C THR A 70 8.68 27.17 1.42
N LEU A 71 8.34 25.90 1.20
CA LEU A 71 6.98 25.38 1.32
C LEU A 71 6.91 24.39 2.47
N GLN A 72 5.75 24.34 3.10
CA GLN A 72 5.33 23.26 3.97
C GLN A 72 3.96 22.78 3.50
N TYR A 73 3.80 21.48 3.32
CA TYR A 73 2.56 20.92 2.79
C TYR A 73 2.30 19.50 3.25
N ARG A 74 1.05 19.05 3.12
CA ARG A 74 0.64 17.67 3.38
C ARG A 74 -0.62 17.31 2.60
N SER A 75 -0.84 16.03 2.40
CA SER A 75 -2.16 15.51 2.06
C SER A 75 -2.98 15.33 3.33
N VAL A 76 -4.26 15.68 3.29
CA VAL A 76 -5.18 15.58 4.43
C VAL A 76 -6.34 14.67 4.06
N ASP A 77 -6.84 13.91 5.04
CA ASP A 77 -8.08 13.15 4.89
C ASP A 77 -9.21 14.13 4.54
N GLY A 78 -9.80 13.97 3.35
CA GLY A 78 -10.81 14.89 2.85
C GLY A 78 -12.23 14.66 3.36
N ARG A 79 -12.49 13.68 4.24
CA ARG A 79 -13.85 13.39 4.73
C ARG A 79 -14.52 14.56 5.45
N PHE A 80 -13.75 15.47 6.04
CA PHE A 80 -14.30 16.68 6.65
C PHE A 80 -15.03 17.58 5.63
N LEU A 81 -14.79 17.39 4.33
CA LEU A 81 -15.46 18.12 3.26
C LEU A 81 -16.82 17.52 2.86
N ASN A 82 -17.17 16.31 3.32
CA ASN A 82 -18.40 15.63 2.87
C ASN A 82 -19.67 16.51 2.98
N PRO A 83 -19.93 17.23 4.10
CA PRO A 83 -21.11 18.11 4.18
C PRO A 83 -21.10 19.23 3.13
N GLU A 84 -19.91 19.78 2.85
CA GLU A 84 -19.75 20.86 1.88
C GLU A 84 -19.88 20.35 0.44
N LEU A 85 -19.36 19.15 0.15
CA LEU A 85 -19.51 18.49 -1.15
C LEU A 85 -20.97 18.15 -1.44
N GLU A 86 -21.72 17.70 -0.42
CA GLU A 86 -23.17 17.48 -0.52
C GLU A 86 -23.92 18.78 -0.82
N ARG A 87 -23.63 19.86 -0.08
CA ARG A 87 -24.21 21.19 -0.32
C ARG A 87 -23.92 21.71 -1.73
N LEU A 88 -22.69 21.53 -2.20
CA LEU A 88 -22.26 21.94 -3.54
C LEU A 88 -22.69 20.96 -4.64
N GLN A 89 -23.31 19.83 -4.29
CA GLN A 89 -23.68 18.78 -5.24
C GLN A 89 -22.49 18.32 -6.10
N CYS A 90 -21.34 18.10 -5.45
CA CYS A 90 -20.08 17.76 -6.10
C CYS A 90 -19.46 16.50 -5.49
N ASN A 91 -18.52 15.88 -6.22
CA ASN A 91 -17.66 14.81 -5.70
C ASN A 91 -16.22 15.27 -5.73
N ARG A 92 -15.42 14.75 -4.80
CA ARG A 92 -13.98 14.98 -4.81
C ARG A 92 -13.34 14.05 -5.84
N ILE A 93 -12.34 14.54 -6.57
CA ILE A 93 -11.61 13.77 -7.61
C ILE A 93 -10.08 13.82 -7.44
N ALA A 94 -9.61 14.45 -6.38
CA ALA A 94 -8.19 14.62 -6.08
C ALA A 94 -7.94 14.56 -4.56
N PRO A 95 -6.68 14.45 -4.12
CA PRO A 95 -6.33 14.60 -2.71
C PRO A 95 -6.68 16.00 -2.20
N VAL A 96 -6.84 16.14 -0.88
CA VAL A 96 -6.89 17.46 -0.26
C VAL A 96 -5.46 17.87 0.10
N MET A 97 -4.95 18.90 -0.56
CA MET A 97 -3.60 19.42 -0.33
C MET A 97 -3.68 20.63 0.58
N ASP A 98 -3.03 20.56 1.73
CA ASP A 98 -2.84 21.66 2.68
C ASP A 98 -1.44 22.21 2.44
N VAL A 99 -1.33 23.41 1.88
CA VAL A 99 -0.07 24.02 1.46
C VAL A 99 0.09 25.37 2.15
N THR A 100 1.28 25.61 2.70
CA THR A 100 1.69 26.86 3.34
C THR A 100 3.02 27.30 2.74
N VAL A 101 3.07 28.55 2.26
CA VAL A 101 4.33 29.19 1.86
C VAL A 101 4.93 29.85 3.09
N ILE A 102 6.10 29.38 3.52
CA ILE A 102 6.84 29.95 4.64
C ILE A 102 7.60 31.20 4.18
N SER A 103 8.19 31.16 2.99
CA SER A 103 8.90 32.30 2.39
C SER A 103 8.88 32.23 0.87
N GLY A 104 8.99 33.39 0.22
CA GLY A 104 8.96 33.53 -1.23
C GLY A 104 7.53 33.55 -1.80
N LYS A 105 7.42 33.37 -3.12
CA LYS A 105 6.15 33.33 -3.86
C LYS A 105 6.20 32.26 -4.93
N LEU A 106 5.06 31.59 -5.15
CA LEU A 106 4.88 30.65 -6.25
C LEU A 106 4.15 31.33 -7.40
N GLU A 107 4.65 31.13 -8.62
CA GLU A 107 3.99 31.59 -9.84
C GLU A 107 2.95 30.58 -10.31
N GLU A 108 3.22 29.27 -10.14
CA GLU A 108 2.28 28.22 -10.46
C GLU A 108 2.31 27.10 -9.43
N VAL A 109 1.16 26.47 -9.20
CA VAL A 109 1.04 25.17 -8.51
C VAL A 109 0.19 24.25 -9.34
N HIS A 110 0.65 23.01 -9.46
CA HIS A 110 -0.03 21.95 -10.19
C HIS A 110 -0.42 20.89 -9.16
N LEU A 111 -1.71 20.83 -8.84
CA LEU A 111 -2.25 19.86 -7.89
C LEU A 111 -2.53 18.53 -8.60
N PRO A 112 -2.09 17.39 -8.07
CA PRO A 112 -2.30 16.10 -8.72
C PRO A 112 -3.79 15.74 -8.76
N HIS A 113 -4.19 15.08 -9.83
CA HIS A 113 -5.49 14.43 -9.96
C HIS A 113 -5.34 13.07 -10.63
N TYR A 114 -6.39 12.25 -10.51
CA TYR A 114 -6.37 10.91 -11.08
C TYR A 114 -7.46 10.69 -12.11
N ILE A 115 -8.21 11.74 -12.46
CA ILE A 115 -9.17 11.65 -13.56
C ILE A 115 -8.45 11.30 -14.86
N CYS A 116 -9.05 10.38 -15.61
CA CYS A 116 -8.65 10.08 -16.96
C CYS A 116 -9.31 11.09 -17.89
N LEU A 117 -8.48 11.95 -18.48
CA LEU A 117 -8.96 12.97 -19.40
C LEU A 117 -9.22 12.44 -20.81
N GLY A 118 -8.62 11.31 -21.23
CA GLY A 118 -8.62 10.78 -22.61
C GLY A 118 -9.80 11.15 -23.51
N GLU A 119 -10.83 10.31 -23.62
CA GLU A 119 -11.99 10.58 -24.49
C GLU A 119 -12.93 11.68 -23.95
N SER A 120 -12.67 12.19 -22.74
CA SER A 120 -13.59 13.05 -22.00
C SER A 120 -13.07 14.48 -21.80
N GLU A 121 -11.91 14.85 -22.37
CA GLU A 121 -11.18 16.08 -22.06
C GLU A 121 -12.07 17.32 -22.18
N ALA A 122 -12.78 17.45 -23.31
CA ALA A 122 -13.66 18.59 -23.58
C ALA A 122 -14.80 18.72 -22.55
N SER A 123 -15.37 17.60 -22.11
CA SER A 123 -16.47 17.59 -21.12
C SER A 123 -16.00 17.79 -19.69
N LEU A 124 -14.76 17.37 -19.37
CA LEU A 124 -14.17 17.50 -18.04
C LEU A 124 -13.57 18.89 -17.81
N ARG A 125 -13.06 19.54 -18.86
CA ARG A 125 -12.39 20.86 -18.78
C ARG A 125 -13.21 21.91 -18.03
N ASP A 126 -14.49 22.05 -18.36
CA ASP A 126 -15.35 23.07 -17.73
C ASP A 126 -16.06 22.57 -16.46
N ALA A 127 -16.11 21.25 -16.27
CA ALA A 127 -16.83 20.64 -15.17
C ALA A 127 -15.97 20.48 -13.91
N VAL A 128 -14.65 20.34 -14.08
CA VAL A 128 -13.71 20.25 -12.97
C VAL A 128 -13.34 21.64 -12.48
N LYS A 129 -13.40 21.81 -11.17
CA LYS A 129 -13.06 23.06 -10.49
C LYS A 129 -12.20 22.78 -9.28
N VAL A 130 -11.44 23.76 -8.84
CA VAL A 130 -10.75 23.67 -7.55
C VAL A 130 -11.68 24.25 -6.47
N LEU A 131 -11.82 23.51 -5.38
CA LEU A 131 -12.46 23.94 -4.15
C LEU A 131 -11.37 24.42 -3.20
N THR A 132 -11.45 25.69 -2.82
CA THR A 132 -10.57 26.31 -1.83
C THR A 132 -11.30 26.42 -0.50
N ILE A 133 -10.68 25.94 0.59
CA ILE A 133 -11.19 26.06 1.95
C ILE A 133 -10.32 27.04 2.75
N LYS A 134 -10.96 28.00 3.41
CA LYS A 134 -10.37 28.98 4.33
C LYS A 134 -11.19 29.04 5.63
N ASP A 135 -10.69 29.72 6.64
CA ASP A 135 -11.38 29.87 7.93
C ASP A 135 -12.72 30.63 7.78
N GLU A 136 -12.80 31.56 6.83
CA GLU A 136 -13.98 32.39 6.54
C GLU A 136 -15.02 31.69 5.64
N GLY A 137 -14.71 30.49 5.12
CA GLY A 137 -15.60 29.73 4.25
C GLY A 137 -14.89 29.02 3.09
N SER A 138 -15.68 28.56 2.13
CA SER A 138 -15.20 27.89 0.92
C SER A 138 -15.60 28.65 -0.34
N TYR A 139 -14.81 28.54 -1.39
CA TYR A 139 -15.17 29.03 -2.72
C TYR A 139 -14.60 28.13 -3.81
N VAL A 140 -15.17 28.26 -5.00
CA VAL A 140 -14.86 27.42 -6.16
C VAL A 140 -14.37 28.31 -7.29
N GLU A 141 -13.28 27.90 -7.94
CA GLU A 141 -12.67 28.63 -9.06
C GLU A 141 -12.34 27.65 -10.21
N PRO A 142 -12.36 28.10 -11.48
CA PRO A 142 -12.01 27.27 -12.62
C PRO A 142 -10.52 26.89 -12.58
N VAL A 143 -10.16 25.81 -13.25
CA VAL A 143 -8.78 25.33 -13.29
C VAL A 143 -8.38 24.85 -14.68
N GLN A 144 -7.11 25.00 -15.04
CA GLN A 144 -6.59 24.42 -16.26
C GLN A 144 -6.15 22.98 -15.98
N LEU A 145 -6.81 22.01 -16.60
CA LEU A 145 -6.42 20.61 -16.54
C LEU A 145 -5.25 20.33 -17.49
N THR A 146 -4.33 19.51 -17.02
CA THR A 146 -3.24 18.87 -17.76
C THR A 146 -3.34 17.37 -17.49
N ARG A 147 -2.49 16.55 -18.11
CA ARG A 147 -2.64 15.09 -18.10
C ARG A 147 -2.92 14.47 -16.71
N PHE A 148 -2.19 14.89 -15.67
CA PHE A 148 -2.35 14.37 -14.30
C PHE A 148 -2.44 15.47 -13.24
N HIS A 149 -2.58 16.73 -13.66
CA HIS A 149 -2.56 17.86 -12.74
C HIS A 149 -3.54 18.94 -13.14
N ALA A 150 -3.97 19.68 -12.13
CA ALA A 150 -4.74 20.89 -12.29
C ALA A 150 -3.84 22.10 -11.96
N LYS A 151 -3.59 22.93 -12.96
CA LYS A 151 -2.71 24.10 -12.90
C LYS A 151 -3.45 25.31 -12.35
N LEU A 152 -2.87 25.90 -11.31
CA LEU A 152 -3.28 27.15 -10.66
C LEU A 152 -2.18 28.20 -10.86
N ILE A 153 -2.55 29.37 -11.37
CA ILE A 153 -1.64 30.49 -11.58
C ILE A 153 -1.75 31.43 -10.37
N GLN A 154 -0.61 31.85 -9.83
CA GLN A 154 -0.49 32.71 -8.65
C GLN A 154 -1.43 32.28 -7.51
N PRO A 155 -1.32 31.02 -7.06
CA PRO A 155 -2.28 30.44 -6.13
C PRO A 155 -2.27 31.17 -4.79
N SER A 156 -3.46 31.34 -4.21
CA SER A 156 -3.59 31.64 -2.78
C SER A 156 -3.47 30.34 -1.98
N PHE A 157 -2.73 30.36 -0.88
CA PHE A 157 -2.43 29.13 -0.14
C PHE A 157 -3.40 28.89 1.01
N SER A 158 -4.00 27.72 0.98
CA SER A 158 -4.87 27.13 1.99
C SER A 158 -5.11 25.67 1.60
N ARG A 159 -6.08 25.00 2.25
CA ARG A 159 -6.49 23.65 1.84
C ARG A 159 -7.25 23.71 0.52
N LYS A 160 -6.81 22.92 -0.46
CA LYS A 160 -7.45 22.82 -1.78
C LYS A 160 -7.67 21.38 -2.21
N THR A 161 -8.72 21.15 -2.98
CA THR A 161 -8.95 19.89 -3.69
C THR A 161 -9.69 20.14 -4.99
N LEU A 162 -9.80 19.14 -5.85
CA LEU A 162 -10.57 19.23 -7.08
C LEU A 162 -11.92 18.55 -6.91
N ILE A 163 -12.93 19.20 -7.48
CA ILE A 163 -14.31 18.77 -7.44
C ILE A 163 -14.92 18.72 -8.83
N ILE A 164 -15.92 17.86 -8.98
CA ILE A 164 -16.71 17.70 -10.20
C ILE A 164 -18.19 17.57 -9.84
N ASN A 165 -19.08 18.00 -10.74
CA ASN A 165 -20.52 17.86 -10.53
C ASN A 165 -20.90 16.39 -10.26
N TRP A 166 -21.68 16.14 -9.21
CA TRP A 166 -22.05 14.79 -8.79
C TRP A 166 -22.92 14.00 -9.77
N LYS A 167 -23.59 14.66 -10.72
CA LYS A 167 -24.37 13.97 -11.76
C LYS A 167 -23.47 13.39 -12.85
N MET A 168 -22.22 13.85 -12.93
CA MET A 168 -21.30 13.43 -13.96
C MET A 168 -20.69 12.07 -13.64
N ARG A 169 -20.37 11.34 -14.70
CA ARG A 169 -19.58 10.11 -14.65
C ARG A 169 -18.21 10.41 -15.21
N TRP A 170 -17.18 9.91 -14.57
CA TRP A 170 -15.81 10.06 -15.02
C TRP A 170 -15.03 8.78 -14.73
N ASP A 171 -13.92 8.62 -15.44
CA ASP A 171 -12.99 7.53 -15.24
C ASP A 171 -11.78 8.05 -14.46
N GLU A 172 -11.20 7.23 -13.57
CA GLU A 172 -9.99 7.56 -12.81
C GLU A 172 -8.92 6.48 -12.99
N HIS A 173 -7.66 6.89 -13.07
CA HIS A 173 -6.54 5.99 -12.94
C HIS A 173 -6.41 5.54 -11.48
N CYS A 174 -6.35 4.23 -11.27
CA CYS A 174 -6.24 3.64 -9.94
C CYS A 174 -5.12 2.61 -9.91
N ASP A 175 -4.49 2.47 -8.76
CA ASP A 175 -3.59 1.39 -8.45
C ASP A 175 -4.33 0.21 -7.83
N LEU A 176 -3.71 -0.95 -7.90
CA LEU A 176 -4.13 -2.14 -7.18
C LEU A 176 -3.05 -2.49 -6.16
N LEU A 177 -3.41 -2.47 -4.88
CA LEU A 177 -2.51 -2.90 -3.80
C LEU A 177 -2.93 -4.29 -3.35
N PHE A 178 -2.01 -5.24 -3.50
CA PHE A 178 -2.21 -6.64 -3.13
C PHE A 178 -1.52 -6.91 -1.80
N TYR A 179 -2.29 -7.26 -0.78
CA TYR A 179 -1.75 -7.66 0.52
C TYR A 179 -2.08 -9.11 0.80
N MET A 180 -1.05 -9.92 1.03
CA MET A 180 -1.21 -11.31 1.46
C MET A 180 -1.29 -11.38 2.98
N ARG A 181 -2.43 -11.86 3.48
CA ARG A 181 -2.71 -12.08 4.91
C ARG A 181 -2.35 -13.48 5.37
N SER A 182 -2.50 -14.46 4.49
CA SER A 182 -2.27 -15.86 4.79
C SER A 182 -1.97 -16.59 3.49
N ARG A 183 -1.17 -17.64 3.58
CA ARG A 183 -0.83 -18.50 2.43
C ARG A 183 -1.63 -19.81 2.40
N VAL A 184 -1.99 -20.34 3.57
CA VAL A 184 -2.67 -21.63 3.68
C VAL A 184 -3.87 -21.51 4.64
N PRO A 185 -5.10 -21.34 4.10
CA PRO A 185 -5.41 -21.06 2.71
C PRO A 185 -4.90 -19.68 2.27
N LEU A 186 -4.71 -19.47 0.97
CA LEU A 186 -4.28 -18.18 0.43
C LEU A 186 -5.40 -17.16 0.69
N ILE A 187 -5.06 -16.09 1.40
CA ILE A 187 -5.94 -14.96 1.68
C ILE A 187 -5.25 -13.68 1.20
N LEU A 188 -5.83 -13.07 0.16
CA LEU A 188 -5.39 -11.78 -0.36
C LEU A 188 -6.44 -10.71 -0.09
N HIS A 189 -5.99 -9.52 0.30
CA HIS A 189 -6.77 -8.30 0.28
C HIS A 189 -6.29 -7.45 -0.91
N VAL A 190 -7.22 -7.13 -1.82
CA VAL A 190 -6.92 -6.31 -3.01
C VAL A 190 -7.65 -4.99 -2.89
N TYR A 191 -6.90 -3.91 -2.72
CA TYR A 191 -7.43 -2.56 -2.63
C TYR A 191 -7.39 -1.91 -4.02
N LEU A 192 -8.54 -1.38 -4.46
CA LEU A 192 -8.58 -0.45 -5.59
C LEU A 192 -8.32 0.94 -5.04
N PHE A 193 -7.20 1.51 -5.43
CA PHE A 193 -6.62 2.61 -4.69
C PHE A 193 -6.41 3.84 -5.58
N PRO A 194 -7.25 4.88 -5.44
CA PRO A 194 -7.12 6.09 -6.22
C PRO A 194 -6.08 7.01 -5.56
N PHE A 195 -4.80 6.66 -5.67
CA PHE A 195 -3.60 7.41 -5.24
C PHE A 195 -3.87 8.63 -4.34
N ASP A 196 -3.92 8.46 -3.02
CA ASP A 196 -3.61 9.58 -2.15
C ASP A 196 -2.74 9.08 -0.98
N ASP A 197 -1.69 9.84 -0.64
CA ASP A 197 -0.70 9.41 0.35
C ASP A 197 -1.36 9.13 1.71
N CYS A 198 -2.40 9.90 2.07
CA CYS A 198 -3.08 9.77 3.35
C CYS A 198 -3.85 8.44 3.48
N ALA A 199 -4.62 8.06 2.46
CA ALA A 199 -5.32 6.80 2.43
C ALA A 199 -4.35 5.62 2.24
N LYS A 200 -3.19 5.83 1.60
CA LYS A 200 -2.18 4.78 1.43
C LYS A 200 -1.56 4.44 2.78
N GLU A 201 -1.15 5.46 3.54
CA GLU A 201 -0.68 5.29 4.93
C GLU A 201 -1.75 4.61 5.81
N LYS A 202 -3.04 4.88 5.58
CA LYS A 202 -4.12 4.21 6.30
C LYS A 202 -4.19 2.71 5.97
N VAL A 203 -4.12 2.35 4.68
CA VAL A 203 -4.09 0.94 4.25
C VAL A 203 -2.85 0.24 4.78
N GLU A 204 -1.67 0.85 4.70
CA GLU A 204 -0.42 0.30 5.24
C GLU A 204 -0.48 0.05 6.75
N LYS A 205 -1.18 0.90 7.51
CA LYS A 205 -1.44 0.68 8.94
C LYS A 205 -2.37 -0.51 9.20
N ILE A 206 -3.42 -0.68 8.39
CA ILE A 206 -4.36 -1.81 8.49
C ILE A 206 -3.66 -3.13 8.12
N GLU A 207 -2.84 -3.09 7.07
CA GLU A 207 -2.13 -4.22 6.48
C GLU A 207 -0.69 -4.34 7.00
N LYS A 208 -0.39 -3.74 8.16
CA LYS A 208 0.95 -3.74 8.78
C LYS A 208 1.52 -5.15 8.99
N ALA A 209 0.64 -6.13 9.20
CA ALA A 209 0.96 -7.53 9.42
C ALA A 209 0.82 -8.37 8.15
N SER A 210 0.78 -7.75 6.98
CA SER A 210 0.52 -8.39 5.70
C SER A 210 1.66 -8.13 4.75
N TYR A 211 1.86 -9.02 3.79
CA TYR A 211 2.90 -8.86 2.79
C TYR A 211 2.37 -8.12 1.55
N LEU A 212 3.00 -7.01 1.18
CA LEU A 212 2.67 -6.30 -0.05
C LEU A 212 3.24 -7.05 -1.26
N ILE A 213 2.37 -7.57 -2.12
CA ILE A 213 2.73 -8.14 -3.41
C ILE A 213 2.78 -7.01 -4.42
N LEU A 214 3.94 -6.83 -5.05
CA LEU A 214 4.10 -5.87 -6.14
C LEU A 214 3.51 -6.47 -7.40
N HIS A 215 2.64 -5.70 -8.06
CA HIS A 215 2.01 -6.14 -9.29
C HIS A 215 1.87 -4.97 -10.25
N PRO A 216 2.00 -5.17 -11.58
CA PRO A 216 1.73 -4.14 -12.57
C PRO A 216 0.42 -3.39 -12.35
N ARG A 217 0.50 -2.06 -12.52
CA ARG A 217 -0.66 -1.15 -12.45
C ARG A 217 -1.58 -1.33 -13.66
N PRO A 218 -2.89 -1.08 -13.51
CA PRO A 218 -3.81 -1.01 -14.65
C PRO A 218 -3.44 0.09 -15.66
N ASP A 219 -3.50 -0.23 -16.95
CA ASP A 219 -3.29 0.71 -18.06
C ASP A 219 -4.58 1.47 -18.45
N ARG A 220 -5.73 0.89 -18.10
CA ARG A 220 -7.07 1.46 -18.29
C ARG A 220 -7.59 2.09 -17.00
N PRO A 221 -8.33 3.20 -17.10
CA PRO A 221 -8.96 3.83 -15.95
C PRO A 221 -10.24 3.10 -15.52
N PHE A 222 -10.63 3.28 -14.26
CA PHE A 222 -11.84 2.73 -13.67
C PHE A 222 -12.96 3.77 -13.64
N ARG A 223 -14.16 3.36 -14.05
CA ARG A 223 -15.36 4.22 -13.96
C ARG A 223 -15.82 4.43 -12.53
N MET A 224 -15.74 5.67 -12.05
CA MET A 224 -16.20 6.02 -10.71
C MET A 224 -17.72 5.87 -10.57
N LYS A 225 -18.20 5.66 -9.33
CA LYS A 225 -19.63 5.45 -8.99
C LYS A 225 -20.29 4.24 -9.65
N THR A 226 -19.50 3.34 -10.21
CA THR A 226 -19.98 2.08 -10.79
C THR A 226 -19.38 0.93 -9.99
N PRO A 227 -20.13 -0.15 -9.71
CA PRO A 227 -19.57 -1.35 -9.13
C PRO A 227 -18.60 -2.03 -10.11
N HIS A 228 -17.41 -2.35 -9.62
CA HIS A 228 -16.45 -3.25 -10.29
C HIS A 228 -16.46 -4.58 -9.56
N VAL A 229 -16.39 -5.68 -10.32
CA VAL A 229 -16.33 -7.03 -9.77
C VAL A 229 -14.94 -7.59 -10.06
N LEU A 230 -14.33 -8.22 -9.05
CA LEU A 230 -13.10 -8.97 -9.21
C LEU A 230 -13.47 -10.44 -9.41
N ASP A 231 -13.24 -10.96 -10.62
CA ASP A 231 -13.39 -12.37 -10.92
C ASP A 231 -12.05 -13.09 -10.77
N VAL A 232 -12.09 -14.22 -10.07
CA VAL A 232 -10.93 -15.05 -9.74
C VAL A 232 -11.40 -16.51 -9.79
N PRO A 233 -11.23 -17.19 -10.93
CA PRO A 233 -11.74 -18.54 -11.12
C PRO A 233 -11.28 -19.51 -10.02
N GLY A 234 -12.23 -20.26 -9.46
CA GLY A 234 -11.96 -21.24 -8.39
C GLY A 234 -11.72 -20.63 -7.00
N ALA A 235 -11.70 -19.31 -6.85
CA ALA A 235 -11.55 -18.65 -5.57
C ALA A 235 -12.88 -18.13 -4.99
N SER A 236 -12.91 -17.94 -3.67
CA SER A 236 -13.98 -17.22 -3.00
C SER A 236 -13.61 -15.74 -2.92
N VAL A 237 -14.35 -14.88 -3.63
CA VAL A 237 -14.14 -13.42 -3.64
C VAL A 237 -15.30 -12.71 -2.94
N HIS A 238 -14.99 -11.76 -2.06
CA HIS A 238 -15.96 -10.90 -1.39
C HIS A 238 -15.51 -9.43 -1.44
N PRO A 239 -16.43 -8.45 -1.56
CA PRO A 239 -17.87 -8.63 -1.78
C PRO A 239 -18.19 -9.19 -3.16
N LYS A 240 -19.28 -9.96 -3.28
CA LYS A 240 -19.69 -10.61 -4.55
C LYS A 240 -20.36 -9.63 -5.50
N GLU A 241 -21.05 -8.66 -4.92
CA GLU A 241 -21.73 -7.55 -5.59
C GLU A 241 -20.78 -6.52 -6.20
N GLY A 242 -19.48 -6.64 -5.91
CA GLY A 242 -18.46 -5.71 -6.34
C GLY A 242 -18.26 -4.52 -5.39
N ILE A 243 -17.27 -3.69 -5.71
CA ILE A 243 -16.93 -2.49 -4.95
C ILE A 243 -17.20 -1.27 -5.82
N THR A 244 -17.90 -0.28 -5.27
CA THR A 244 -18.05 1.02 -5.90
C THR A 244 -16.98 1.97 -5.39
N LEU A 245 -16.13 2.47 -6.29
CA LEU A 245 -15.09 3.44 -5.96
C LEU A 245 -15.67 4.79 -5.55
N ARG A 246 -15.32 5.23 -4.33
CA ARG A 246 -15.72 6.51 -3.73
C ARG A 246 -14.58 7.04 -2.86
N ARG A 247 -14.29 8.33 -2.95
CA ARG A 247 -13.21 8.97 -2.15
C ARG A 247 -13.70 9.45 -0.78
N GLU A 248 -15.02 9.48 -0.59
CA GLU A 248 -15.70 9.96 0.60
C GLU A 248 -15.83 8.87 1.69
N MET A 249 -15.42 7.64 1.38
CA MET A 249 -15.52 6.47 2.24
C MET A 249 -14.13 5.93 2.63
N ASP A 250 -14.10 5.04 3.62
CA ASP A 250 -12.89 4.29 3.95
C ASP A 250 -12.44 3.39 2.79
N PRO A 251 -11.12 3.15 2.65
CA PRO A 251 -10.61 2.22 1.65
C PRO A 251 -11.29 0.87 1.79
N ASN A 252 -11.93 0.42 0.72
CA ASN A 252 -12.56 -0.89 0.63
C ASN A 252 -11.66 -1.86 -0.15
N PHE A 253 -11.84 -3.16 0.06
CA PHE A 253 -10.99 -4.18 -0.57
C PHE A 253 -11.77 -5.44 -0.92
N PHE A 254 -11.28 -6.13 -1.94
CA PHE A 254 -11.69 -7.50 -2.23
C PHE A 254 -10.91 -8.47 -1.36
N LYS A 255 -11.62 -9.35 -0.65
CA LYS A 255 -11.04 -10.49 0.04
C LYS A 255 -11.13 -11.71 -0.87
N ILE A 256 -9.98 -12.21 -1.30
CA ILE A 256 -9.85 -13.46 -2.05
C ILE A 256 -9.43 -14.55 -1.06
N LYS A 257 -10.12 -15.70 -1.09
CA LYS A 257 -9.74 -16.90 -0.35
C LYS A 257 -9.71 -18.10 -1.29
N THR A 258 -8.56 -18.76 -1.40
CA THR A 258 -8.40 -19.94 -2.27
C THR A 258 -7.31 -20.90 -1.75
N ARG A 259 -7.20 -22.09 -2.34
CA ARG A 259 -6.03 -22.96 -2.19
C ARG A 259 -5.14 -22.73 -3.41
N LEU A 260 -3.88 -22.37 -3.18
CA LEU A 260 -2.94 -22.06 -4.26
C LEU A 260 -2.40 -23.36 -4.85
N GLU A 261 -3.15 -23.94 -5.77
CA GLU A 261 -2.75 -25.16 -6.51
C GLU A 261 -2.03 -24.79 -7.82
N ILE A 262 -2.54 -23.75 -8.50
CA ILE A 262 -2.09 -23.19 -9.78
C ILE A 262 -1.93 -21.66 -9.67
N ASP A 263 -1.47 -21.03 -10.75
CA ASP A 263 -1.38 -19.58 -10.86
C ASP A 263 -2.75 -18.90 -10.67
N LEU A 264 -2.73 -17.74 -10.04
CA LEU A 264 -3.95 -17.00 -9.70
C LEU A 264 -4.27 -16.00 -10.80
N GLN A 265 -5.13 -16.39 -11.73
CA GLN A 265 -5.69 -15.48 -12.73
C GLN A 265 -6.78 -14.60 -12.10
N MET A 266 -6.75 -13.31 -12.41
CA MET A 266 -7.69 -12.33 -11.90
C MET A 266 -8.13 -11.37 -13.01
N SER A 267 -9.40 -10.99 -13.02
CA SER A 267 -9.93 -10.02 -13.97
C SER A 267 -10.90 -9.06 -13.29
N PHE A 268 -10.72 -7.76 -13.52
CA PHE A 268 -11.71 -6.75 -13.15
C PHE A 268 -12.72 -6.56 -14.26
N ILE A 269 -13.99 -6.76 -13.89
CA ILE A 269 -15.13 -6.63 -14.79
C ILE A 269 -15.94 -5.40 -14.39
N ARG A 270 -16.25 -4.57 -15.38
CA ARG A 270 -17.05 -3.36 -15.20
C ARG A 270 -18.55 -3.66 -15.31
N GLY A 271 -19.27 -3.58 -14.18
CA GLY A 271 -20.73 -3.67 -14.14
C GLY A 271 -21.34 -4.92 -14.81
N GLN A 272 -22.60 -4.83 -15.24
CA GLN A 272 -23.31 -5.93 -15.92
C GLN A 272 -22.85 -6.18 -17.37
N GLY A 273 -22.00 -5.31 -17.92
CA GLY A 273 -21.59 -5.34 -19.33
C GLY A 273 -20.51 -6.35 -19.68
N LYS A 274 -19.96 -7.09 -18.70
CA LYS A 274 -18.85 -8.04 -18.87
C LYS A 274 -17.61 -7.45 -19.59
N GLU A 275 -17.44 -6.13 -19.56
CA GLU A 275 -16.24 -5.49 -20.11
C GLU A 275 -15.08 -5.68 -19.13
N GLU A 276 -14.06 -6.42 -19.55
CA GLU A 276 -12.82 -6.58 -18.80
C GLU A 276 -11.97 -5.32 -18.91
N VAL A 277 -11.73 -4.67 -17.77
CA VAL A 277 -10.94 -3.43 -17.69
C VAL A 277 -9.50 -3.68 -17.26
N TRP A 278 -9.24 -4.83 -16.66
CA TRP A 278 -7.90 -5.25 -16.27
C TRP A 278 -7.88 -6.77 -16.09
N THR A 279 -6.79 -7.41 -16.52
CA THR A 279 -6.51 -8.81 -16.24
C THR A 279 -5.07 -8.97 -15.81
N ALA A 280 -4.84 -9.94 -14.93
CA ALA A 280 -3.49 -10.33 -14.57
C ALA A 280 -3.42 -11.76 -14.05
N THR A 281 -2.19 -12.22 -13.84
CA THR A 281 -1.89 -13.53 -13.28
C THR A 281 -0.77 -13.35 -12.27
N ILE A 282 -1.01 -13.80 -11.03
CA ILE A 282 0.04 -13.94 -10.04
C ILE A 282 0.54 -15.38 -10.11
N GLU A 283 1.81 -15.56 -10.44
CA GLU A 283 2.42 -16.87 -10.54
C GLU A 283 2.56 -17.50 -9.14
N LYS A 284 2.29 -18.80 -9.05
CA LYS A 284 2.40 -19.55 -7.80
C LYS A 284 3.84 -19.52 -7.26
N ASP A 285 4.82 -19.66 -8.15
CA ASP A 285 6.24 -19.68 -7.81
C ASP A 285 6.67 -18.32 -7.23
N GLU A 286 6.16 -17.21 -7.78
CA GLU A 286 6.37 -15.86 -7.22
C GLU A 286 5.84 -15.79 -5.79
N LEU A 287 4.64 -16.33 -5.55
CA LEU A 287 4.12 -16.42 -4.20
C LEU A 287 5.02 -17.29 -3.33
N ASP A 288 5.49 -18.45 -3.81
CA ASP A 288 6.34 -19.38 -3.03
C ASP A 288 7.66 -18.73 -2.59
N LEU A 289 8.17 -17.72 -3.30
CA LEU A 289 9.32 -16.94 -2.84
C LEU A 289 9.06 -16.10 -1.57
N PHE A 290 7.79 -15.81 -1.23
CA PHE A 290 7.43 -15.10 0.00
C PHE A 290 7.42 -16.00 1.25
N TYR A 291 7.47 -17.34 1.10
CA TYR A 291 7.48 -18.29 2.23
C TYR A 291 8.55 -17.97 3.29
N PRO A 292 9.83 -17.73 2.93
CA PRO A 292 10.86 -17.49 3.94
C PRO A 292 10.78 -16.12 4.63
N GLN A 293 10.04 -15.15 4.07
CA GLN A 293 10.04 -13.75 4.53
C GLN A 293 8.87 -13.43 5.47
N ILE A 294 7.69 -14.02 5.25
CA ILE A 294 6.50 -13.72 6.05
C ILE A 294 6.68 -14.26 7.46
N ASP A 295 7.04 -15.53 7.60
CA ASP A 295 7.28 -16.09 8.93
C ASP A 295 8.47 -15.46 9.65
N ARG A 296 9.53 -15.06 8.94
CA ARG A 296 10.65 -14.34 9.58
C ARG A 296 10.26 -12.96 10.10
N SER A 297 9.37 -12.26 9.40
CA SER A 297 8.98 -10.88 9.78
C SER A 297 7.95 -10.83 10.92
N HIS A 298 7.19 -11.91 11.15
CA HIS A 298 6.31 -12.03 12.32
C HIS A 298 7.02 -12.55 13.58
N LEU A 299 8.21 -13.11 13.45
CA LEU A 299 9.00 -13.68 14.55
C LEU A 299 10.07 -12.69 15.07
N ASN A 300 9.72 -11.41 15.17
CA ASN A 300 10.65 -10.34 15.57
C ASN A 300 10.80 -10.17 17.09
N SER A 301 9.85 -10.68 17.88
CA SER A 301 9.89 -10.62 19.35
C SER A 301 9.86 -12.02 19.97
N GLU A 302 10.34 -12.17 21.21
CA GLU A 302 10.26 -13.45 21.93
C GLU A 302 8.80 -13.87 22.17
N ALA A 303 7.90 -12.91 22.43
CA ALA A 303 6.48 -13.19 22.62
C ALA A 303 5.80 -13.76 21.35
N ASP A 304 6.17 -13.25 20.17
CA ASP A 304 5.61 -13.74 18.91
C ASP A 304 6.13 -15.13 18.55
N LYS A 305 7.41 -15.39 18.83
CA LYS A 305 8.01 -16.73 18.70
C LYS A 305 7.39 -17.75 19.64
N ALA A 306 7.13 -17.37 20.90
CA ALA A 306 6.46 -18.24 21.85
C ALA A 306 5.03 -18.60 21.40
N ARG A 307 4.27 -17.59 20.95
CA ARG A 307 2.91 -17.77 20.42
C ARG A 307 2.89 -18.66 19.19
N TYR A 308 3.83 -18.46 18.26
CA TYR A 308 3.96 -19.30 17.07
C TYR A 308 4.20 -20.77 17.43
N PHE A 309 5.07 -21.04 18.40
CA PHE A 309 5.29 -22.40 18.89
C PHE A 309 4.01 -23.02 19.44
N ASP A 310 3.27 -22.29 20.28
CA ASP A 310 2.03 -22.80 20.88
C ASP A 310 0.96 -23.12 19.83
N ASP A 311 0.88 -22.31 18.77
CA ASP A 311 -0.10 -22.48 17.69
C ASP A 311 0.31 -23.58 16.68
N HIS A 312 1.61 -23.80 16.46
CA HIS A 312 2.13 -24.61 15.34
C HIS A 312 3.00 -25.82 15.74
N TRP A 313 3.16 -26.12 17.03
CA TRP A 313 3.97 -27.28 17.46
C TRP A 313 3.58 -28.64 16.82
N PRO A 314 2.31 -28.94 16.47
CA PRO A 314 1.98 -30.19 15.77
C PRO A 314 2.62 -30.27 14.37
N ASP A 315 2.75 -29.14 13.68
CA ASP A 315 3.37 -29.05 12.36
C ASP A 315 4.89 -29.18 12.43
N LEU A 316 5.50 -28.62 13.48
CA LEU A 316 6.94 -28.79 13.77
C LEU A 316 7.31 -30.28 13.89
N ILE A 317 6.46 -31.09 14.54
CA ILE A 317 6.69 -32.53 14.69
C ILE A 317 6.73 -33.26 13.35
N GLN A 318 5.93 -32.83 12.37
CA GLN A 318 5.83 -33.50 11.08
C GLN A 318 6.94 -33.11 10.10
N LYS A 319 7.36 -31.85 10.14
CA LYS A 319 8.18 -31.24 9.08
C LYS A 319 9.64 -31.03 9.46
N VAL A 320 9.99 -30.94 10.74
CA VAL A 320 11.39 -30.80 11.18
C VAL A 320 12.14 -32.11 10.92
N THR A 321 13.16 -32.09 10.05
CA THR A 321 13.89 -33.30 9.65
C THR A 321 14.97 -33.70 10.64
N ASP A 322 15.61 -32.74 11.31
CA ASP A 322 16.85 -32.97 12.08
C ASP A 322 16.75 -32.43 13.53
N PHE A 323 15.81 -33.00 14.29
CA PHE A 323 15.57 -32.62 15.70
C PHE A 323 16.79 -32.77 16.61
N LYS A 324 17.79 -33.60 16.23
CA LYS A 324 19.03 -33.81 16.98
C LYS A 324 19.86 -32.53 17.10
N ILE A 325 19.91 -31.72 16.04
CA ILE A 325 20.62 -30.42 16.04
C ILE A 325 19.98 -29.45 17.05
N ILE A 326 18.65 -29.51 17.18
CA ILE A 326 17.91 -28.71 18.17
C ILE A 326 18.26 -29.18 19.59
N ALA A 327 18.24 -30.48 19.83
CA ALA A 327 18.61 -31.06 21.13
C ALA A 327 20.05 -30.72 21.53
N ASP A 328 21.00 -30.77 20.58
CA ASP A 328 22.40 -30.40 20.79
C ASP A 328 22.55 -28.94 21.21
N LYS A 329 21.88 -28.01 20.51
CA LYS A 329 21.91 -26.59 20.86
C LYS A 329 21.25 -26.29 22.21
N LEU A 330 20.14 -26.95 22.52
CA LEU A 330 19.48 -26.80 23.83
C LEU A 330 20.38 -27.29 24.97
N ARG A 331 21.13 -28.38 24.76
CA ARG A 331 22.10 -28.90 25.74
C ARG A 331 23.32 -27.97 25.87
N GLN A 332 23.87 -27.50 24.75
CA GLN A 332 25.00 -26.55 24.75
C GLN A 332 24.68 -25.27 25.53
N GLN A 333 23.43 -24.82 25.47
CA GLN A 333 22.94 -23.64 26.19
C GLN A 333 22.44 -23.96 27.61
N GLN A 334 22.63 -25.19 28.09
CA GLN A 334 22.22 -25.66 29.42
C GLN A 334 20.70 -25.55 29.69
N LEU A 335 19.90 -25.53 28.63
CA LEU A 335 18.44 -25.42 28.70
C LEU A 335 17.76 -26.77 28.98
N ILE A 336 18.45 -27.87 28.69
CA ILE A 336 18.05 -29.25 29.02
C ILE A 336 19.23 -30.01 29.66
N HIS A 337 18.93 -30.91 30.59
CA HIS A 337 19.92 -31.74 31.28
C HIS A 337 20.21 -33.05 30.53
N GLU A 338 21.31 -33.73 30.87
CA GLU A 338 21.82 -34.93 30.20
C GLU A 338 20.80 -36.06 30.06
N GLU A 339 20.01 -36.27 31.12
CA GLU A 339 18.99 -37.32 31.20
C GLU A 339 17.92 -37.12 30.11
N ILE A 340 17.45 -35.88 29.98
CA ILE A 340 16.42 -35.47 29.02
C ILE A 340 16.98 -35.50 27.59
N TYR A 341 18.21 -35.02 27.42
CA TYR A 341 18.88 -35.05 26.12
C TYR A 341 19.07 -36.49 25.61
N SER A 342 19.51 -37.39 26.49
CA SER A 342 19.71 -38.81 26.16
C SER A 342 18.39 -39.48 25.76
N GLU A 343 17.29 -39.16 26.45
CA GLU A 343 15.97 -39.69 26.14
C GLU A 343 15.42 -39.22 24.78
N ILE A 344 15.76 -37.99 24.38
CA ILE A 344 15.36 -37.41 23.08
C ILE A 344 16.19 -38.02 21.95
N ILE A 345 17.51 -38.14 22.11
CA ILE A 345 18.41 -38.65 21.05
C ILE A 345 18.17 -40.15 20.78
N GLN A 346 17.73 -40.90 21.79
CA GLN A 346 17.41 -42.34 21.68
C GLN A 346 16.08 -42.64 20.98
N SER A 347 15.31 -41.62 20.56
CA SER A 347 14.05 -41.83 19.84
C SER A 347 14.24 -42.58 18.51
N SER A 348 13.36 -43.56 18.29
CA SER A 348 13.42 -44.49 17.14
C SER A 348 13.06 -43.81 15.82
N THR A 349 12.23 -42.76 15.87
CA THR A 349 11.78 -42.01 14.69
C THR A 349 11.95 -40.49 14.88
N ARG A 350 12.03 -39.76 13.77
CA ARG A 350 12.16 -38.29 13.77
C ARG A 350 10.97 -37.62 14.43
N GLN A 351 9.76 -38.08 14.15
CA GLN A 351 8.52 -37.56 14.71
C GLN A 351 8.41 -37.84 16.21
N GLU A 352 8.87 -39.00 16.67
CA GLU A 352 8.89 -39.33 18.10
C GLU A 352 9.87 -38.43 18.87
N GLY A 353 11.08 -38.23 18.34
CA GLY A 353 12.09 -37.35 18.94
C GLY A 353 11.61 -35.90 19.01
N MET A 354 11.04 -35.39 17.91
CA MET A 354 10.50 -34.03 17.87
C MET A 354 9.26 -33.88 18.77
N ARG A 355 8.42 -34.91 18.89
CA ARG A 355 7.27 -34.90 19.80
C ARG A 355 7.70 -34.79 21.26
N LYS A 356 8.68 -35.59 21.69
CA LYS A 356 9.24 -35.50 23.05
C LYS A 356 9.82 -34.11 23.34
N LEU A 357 10.53 -33.55 22.36
CA LEU A 357 11.10 -32.20 22.46
C LEU A 357 9.99 -31.15 22.62
N CYS A 358 8.96 -31.16 21.75
CA CYS A 358 7.82 -30.26 21.84
C CYS A 358 7.03 -30.39 23.16
N ASP A 359 6.80 -31.62 23.63
CA ASP A 359 6.07 -31.87 24.88
C ASP A 359 6.80 -31.36 26.12
N LEU A 360 8.13 -31.37 26.09
CA LEU A 360 8.95 -30.78 27.13
C LEU A 360 8.87 -29.26 27.12
N ILE A 361 9.00 -28.66 25.94
CA ILE A 361 9.03 -27.19 25.76
C ILE A 361 7.68 -26.57 26.09
N ARG A 362 6.58 -27.25 25.76
CA ARG A 362 5.22 -26.79 26.08
C ARG A 362 4.98 -26.62 27.59
N LYS A 363 5.74 -27.31 28.43
CA LYS A 363 5.69 -27.21 29.90
C LYS A 363 6.64 -26.16 30.48
N ARG A 364 7.42 -25.48 29.64
CA ARG A 364 8.39 -24.44 30.01
C ARG A 364 7.83 -23.05 29.71
N ASP A 365 8.59 -22.03 30.11
CA ASP A 365 8.24 -20.62 29.93
C ASP A 365 8.37 -20.16 28.46
N ASP A 366 7.79 -19.00 28.16
CA ASP A 366 7.75 -18.45 26.80
C ASP A 366 9.14 -18.16 26.23
N THR A 367 10.13 -17.90 27.09
CA THR A 367 11.55 -17.79 26.72
C THR A 367 12.05 -19.06 26.03
N MET A 368 11.72 -20.23 26.59
CA MET A 368 12.13 -21.52 26.05
C MET A 368 11.46 -21.79 24.70
N LYS A 369 10.16 -21.51 24.58
CA LYS A 369 9.40 -21.64 23.34
C LYS A 369 10.00 -20.75 22.24
N ALA A 370 10.29 -19.50 22.57
CA ALA A 370 10.89 -18.54 21.65
C ALA A 370 12.29 -18.97 21.19
N LYS A 371 13.05 -19.63 22.06
CA LYS A 371 14.41 -20.08 21.77
C LYS A 371 14.45 -21.21 20.74
N ILE A 372 13.53 -22.18 20.81
CA ILE A 372 13.44 -23.23 19.78
C ILE A 372 13.12 -22.66 18.41
N ILE A 373 12.17 -21.72 18.33
CA ILE A 373 11.85 -21.06 17.07
C ILE A 373 13.08 -20.31 16.53
N SER A 374 13.87 -19.67 17.40
CA SER A 374 15.13 -19.02 17.00
C SER A 374 16.18 -20.01 16.48
N ILE A 375 16.32 -21.17 17.12
CA ILE A 375 17.25 -22.23 16.69
C ILE A 375 16.85 -22.78 15.32
N LEU A 376 15.56 -23.05 15.13
CA LEU A 376 15.01 -23.52 13.86
C LEU A 376 15.24 -22.51 12.73
N LEU A 377 15.15 -21.21 13.03
CA LEU A 377 15.43 -20.12 12.09
C LEU A 377 16.92 -20.00 11.73
N GLU A 378 17.81 -20.06 12.72
CA GLU A 378 19.26 -19.96 12.55
C GLU A 378 19.81 -21.11 11.72
N GLU A 379 19.38 -22.33 12.03
CA GLU A 379 19.89 -23.57 11.42
C GLU A 379 19.12 -23.98 10.15
N LYS A 380 18.10 -23.21 9.75
CA LYS A 380 17.26 -23.48 8.57
C LYS A 380 16.65 -24.89 8.58
N LEU A 381 16.31 -25.40 9.76
CA LEU A 381 15.79 -26.77 9.96
C LEU A 381 14.29 -26.89 9.75
N TYR A 382 13.63 -25.76 9.53
CA TYR A 382 12.20 -25.67 9.28
C TYR A 382 11.96 -24.51 8.32
N HIS A 383 11.21 -24.78 7.26
CA HIS A 383 10.61 -23.74 6.44
C HIS A 383 9.36 -23.29 7.18
N PHE A 384 9.52 -22.17 7.87
CA PHE A 384 8.43 -21.53 8.59
C PHE A 384 7.31 -21.15 7.65
#